data_AF-A0A6B3HW00-F1
#
_entry.id   AF-A0A6B3HW00-F1
#
_cell.length_a   1.000
_cell.length_b   1.000
_cell.length_c   1.000
_cell.angle_alpha   90.00
_cell.angle_beta   90.00
_cell.angle_gamma   90.00
#
_symmetry.space_group_name_H-M   'P 1'
#
loop_
_entity.id
_entity.type
_entity.pdbx_description
1 polymer ?
#
loop_
_entity_poly.entity_id
_entity_poly.type
_entity_poly.pdbx_seq_one_letter_code
_entity_poly.pdbx_strand_id
1 'polypeptide(L)'
;SGTVDRVAALPAARKEGLSAQEVTDLALVTGSASPARIAAGTAIDAGGLVPDLHDTNSWVQTVEDVEPIELLEVQLCNSTAPFILISRLRPAMARTAAKHAYVVNVSAMEGVFSRGY
;
A
#
# COMPACT_ATOMS: atom_id res chain seq x y z
N SER A 1 12.73 -14.85 30.50
CA SER A 1 11.57 -13.95 30.63
C SER A 1 11.88 -12.72 29.80
N GLY A 2 11.46 -12.73 28.53
CA GLY A 2 11.72 -11.64 27.59
C GLY A 2 10.42 -10.89 27.36
N THR A 3 10.34 -9.67 27.87
CA THR A 3 9.24 -8.76 27.57
C THR A 3 9.33 -8.47 26.07
N VAL A 4 8.44 -9.07 25.28
CA VAL A 4 8.18 -8.57 23.93
C VAL A 4 7.67 -7.15 24.10
N ASP A 5 8.52 -6.18 23.75
CA ASP A 5 8.11 -4.78 23.67
C ASP A 5 6.85 -4.72 22.80
N ARG A 6 5.81 -4.07 23.32
CA ARG A 6 4.57 -3.90 22.58
C ARG A 6 4.93 -3.17 21.30
N VAL A 7 4.71 -3.83 20.15
CA VAL A 7 4.71 -3.17 18.84
C VAL A 7 3.83 -1.93 18.98
N ALA A 8 4.42 -0.75 18.77
CA ALA A 8 3.68 0.51 18.82
C ALA A 8 2.43 0.38 17.94
N ALA A 9 1.28 0.78 18.46
CA ALA A 9 0.05 0.71 17.70
C ALA A 9 0.23 1.47 16.37
N LEU A 10 -0.19 0.85 15.26
CA LEU A 10 -0.18 1.48 13.95
C LEU A 10 -0.84 2.87 14.06
N PRO A 11 -0.23 3.91 13.47
CA PRO A 11 -0.75 5.26 13.58
C PRO A 11 -2.20 5.30 13.09
N ALA A 12 -3.08 5.85 13.93
CA ALA A 12 -4.47 6.05 13.55
C ALA A 12 -4.55 7.07 12.40
N ALA A 13 -5.47 6.83 11.45
CA ALA A 13 -5.71 7.78 10.37
C ALA A 13 -6.02 9.18 10.95
N ARG A 14 -5.26 10.19 10.51
CA ARG A 14 -5.39 11.57 10.97
C ARG A 14 -6.75 12.11 10.55
N LYS A 15 -7.52 12.65 11.50
CA LYS A 15 -8.88 13.18 11.25
C LYS A 15 -8.90 14.53 10.51
N GLU A 16 -7.77 15.22 10.44
CA GLU A 16 -7.60 16.52 9.77
C GLU A 16 -6.72 16.33 8.53
N GLY A 17 -7.35 16.06 7.39
CA GLY A 17 -6.67 15.85 6.12
C GLY A 17 -7.58 16.18 4.95
N LEU A 18 -7.00 16.28 3.76
CA LEU A 18 -7.74 16.44 2.51
C LEU A 18 -8.77 15.31 2.36
N SER A 19 -9.96 15.63 1.88
CA SER A 19 -10.95 14.65 1.46
C SER A 19 -10.45 13.86 0.26
N ALA A 20 -11.01 12.66 0.05
CA ALA A 20 -10.68 11.83 -1.11
C ALA A 20 -10.91 12.56 -2.45
N GLN A 21 -11.94 13.41 -2.50
CA GLN A 21 -12.21 14.21 -3.70
C GLN A 21 -11.12 15.26 -3.91
N GLU A 22 -10.72 15.98 -2.87
CA GLU A 22 -9.64 16.98 -2.97
C GLU A 22 -8.30 16.36 -3.39
N VAL A 23 -7.96 15.17 -2.86
CA VAL A 23 -6.76 14.43 -3.29
C VAL A 23 -6.87 14.04 -4.78
N THR A 24 -8.04 13.56 -5.21
CA THR A 24 -8.27 13.18 -6.61
C THR A 24 -8.14 14.38 -7.54
N ASP A 25 -8.73 15.52 -7.16
CA ASP A 25 -8.69 16.75 -7.94
C ASP A 25 -7.26 17.29 -8.08
N LEU A 26 -6.42 17.13 -7.06
CA LEU A 26 -5.00 17.49 -7.11
C LEU A 26 -4.19 16.52 -8.00
N ALA A 27 -4.51 15.22 -7.96
CA ALA A 27 -3.77 14.16 -8.63
C ALA A 27 -4.02 14.15 -10.14
N LEU A 28 -5.27 14.39 -10.54
CA LEU A 28 -5.74 14.33 -11.93
C LEU A 28 -5.58 15.65 -12.71
N VAL A 29 -4.57 16.45 -12.36
CA VAL A 29 -4.17 17.64 -13.12
C VAL A 29 -2.94 17.32 -13.96
N THR A 30 -2.91 17.81 -15.21
CA THR A 30 -1.70 17.74 -16.03
C THR A 30 -0.52 18.40 -15.32
N GLY A 31 0.58 17.66 -15.15
CA GLY A 31 1.77 18.15 -14.46
C GLY A 31 1.62 18.20 -12.93
N SER A 32 0.72 17.41 -12.34
CA SER A 32 0.56 17.24 -10.88
C SER A 32 1.87 16.92 -10.16
N ALA A 33 2.74 16.12 -10.81
CA ALA A 33 4.11 15.81 -10.37
C ALA A 33 5.20 16.49 -11.22
N SER A 34 4.98 17.72 -11.71
CA SER A 34 6.02 18.46 -12.44
C SER A 34 7.22 18.81 -11.56
N PRO A 35 8.45 18.94 -12.12
CA PRO A 35 9.64 19.30 -11.34
C PRO A 35 9.49 20.58 -10.51
N ALA A 36 8.77 21.58 -11.03
CA ALA A 36 8.49 22.82 -10.30
C ALA A 36 7.64 22.59 -9.05
N ARG A 37 6.64 21.68 -9.11
CA ARG A 37 5.81 21.33 -7.95
C ARG A 37 6.56 20.43 -6.96
N ILE A 38 7.45 19.57 -7.45
CA ILE A 38 8.33 18.78 -6.59
C ILE A 38 9.24 19.71 -5.80
N ALA A 39 9.90 20.66 -6.46
CA ALA A 39 10.75 21.65 -5.82
C ALA A 39 9.98 22.54 -4.82
N ALA A 40 8.69 22.80 -5.07
CA ALA A 40 7.81 23.53 -4.17
C ALA A 40 7.23 22.68 -3.03
N GLY A 41 7.45 21.36 -3.00
CA GLY A 41 6.88 20.45 -2.00
C GLY A 41 5.36 20.25 -2.12
N THR A 42 4.77 20.54 -3.28
CA THR A 42 3.31 20.46 -3.51
C THR A 42 2.94 19.43 -4.57
N ALA A 43 3.89 18.61 -5.01
CA ALA A 43 3.64 17.56 -5.99
C ALA A 43 2.92 16.37 -5.36
N ILE A 44 1.94 15.85 -6.08
CA ILE A 44 1.40 14.51 -5.87
C ILE A 44 1.30 13.81 -7.23
N ASP A 45 1.48 12.50 -7.23
CA ASP A 45 1.35 11.68 -8.44
C ASP A 45 -0.12 11.35 -8.75
N ALA A 46 -0.33 10.61 -9.84
CA ALA A 46 -1.67 10.19 -10.26
C ALA A 46 -2.35 9.22 -9.27
N GLY A 47 -1.58 8.59 -8.37
CA GLY A 47 -2.10 7.77 -7.27
C GLY A 47 -2.45 8.59 -6.02
N GLY A 48 -2.21 9.91 -6.02
CA GLY A 48 -2.41 10.77 -4.87
C GLY A 48 -1.29 10.67 -3.83
N LEU A 49 -0.16 10.06 -4.18
CA LEU A 49 1.01 9.92 -3.31
C LEU A 49 2.01 11.05 -3.55
N VAL A 50 2.80 11.37 -2.53
CA VAL A 50 3.94 12.29 -2.68
C VAL A 50 5.04 11.57 -3.46
N PRO A 51 5.70 12.23 -4.44
CA PRO A 51 6.82 11.63 -5.16
C PRO A 51 7.93 11.17 -4.23
N ASP A 52 8.41 9.94 -4.45
CA ASP A 52 9.62 9.44 -3.82
C ASP A 52 10.85 10.13 -4.42
N LEU A 53 11.64 10.78 -3.57
CA LEU A 53 12.84 11.52 -3.95
C LEU A 53 14.14 10.83 -3.49
N HIS A 54 14.05 9.62 -2.93
CA HIS A 54 15.24 8.88 -2.55
C HIS A 54 16.03 8.43 -3.79
N ASP A 55 17.35 8.55 -3.74
CA ASP A 55 18.24 8.14 -4.83
C ASP A 55 18.29 6.61 -5.01
N THR A 56 17.85 5.85 -4.01
CA THR A 56 17.81 4.39 -4.01
C THR A 56 16.57 3.89 -3.26
N ASN A 57 16.07 2.72 -3.64
CA ASN A 57 15.00 2.01 -2.96
C ASN A 57 15.22 0.49 -3.05
N SER A 58 14.46 -0.29 -2.29
CA SER A 58 14.61 -1.75 -2.25
C SER A 58 14.15 -2.49 -3.49
N TRP A 59 13.54 -1.80 -4.47
CA TRP A 59 13.24 -2.41 -5.77
C TRP A 59 14.48 -2.56 -6.65
N VAL A 60 15.54 -1.78 -6.39
CA VAL A 60 16.79 -1.80 -7.16
C VAL A 60 17.97 -2.37 -6.38
N GLN A 61 17.80 -2.66 -5.08
CA GLN A 61 18.81 -3.27 -4.23
C GLN A 61 19.05 -4.74 -4.58
N THR A 62 20.28 -5.22 -4.36
CA THR A 62 20.57 -6.66 -4.37
C THR A 62 20.04 -7.31 -3.08
N VAL A 63 19.91 -8.63 -3.07
CA VAL A 63 19.19 -9.34 -1.99
C VAL A 63 19.87 -9.18 -0.63
N GLU A 64 21.18 -9.01 -0.62
CA GLU A 64 22.01 -8.78 0.56
C GLU A 64 21.85 -7.38 1.17
N ASP A 65 21.32 -6.44 0.39
CA ASP A 65 21.13 -5.04 0.79
C ASP A 65 19.69 -4.74 1.26
N VAL A 66 18.76 -5.70 1.13
CA VAL A 66 17.38 -5.55 1.57
C VAL A 66 17.26 -5.78 3.07
N GLU A 67 16.86 -4.74 3.80
CA GLU A 67 16.63 -4.82 5.24
C GLU A 67 15.50 -5.81 5.58
N PRO A 68 15.67 -6.70 6.58
CA PRO A 68 14.66 -7.68 6.95
C PRO A 68 13.29 -7.08 7.29
N ILE A 69 13.27 -5.84 7.82
CA ILE A 69 12.01 -5.16 8.15
C ILE A 69 11.20 -4.83 6.88
N GLU A 70 11.85 -4.40 5.81
CA GLU A 70 11.18 -4.08 4.54
C GLU A 70 10.58 -5.34 3.92
N LEU A 71 11.31 -6.46 3.96
CA LEU A 71 10.78 -7.75 3.52
C LEU A 71 9.53 -8.14 4.32
N LEU A 72 9.56 -7.98 5.65
CA LEU A 72 8.42 -8.29 6.51
C LEU A 72 7.22 -7.38 6.24
N GLU A 73 7.45 -6.09 6.00
CA GLU A 73 6.40 -5.13 5.63
C GLU A 73 5.74 -5.49 4.30
N VAL A 74 6.54 -5.85 3.29
CA VAL A 74 6.03 -6.31 1.99
C VAL A 74 5.17 -7.56 2.15
N GLN A 75 5.61 -8.54 2.94
CA GLN A 75 4.83 -9.76 3.23
C GLN A 75 3.56 -9.46 4.03
N LEU A 76 3.65 -8.54 4.99
CA LEU A 76 2.51 -8.10 5.79
C LEU A 76 1.44 -7.49 4.89
N CYS A 77 1.80 -6.50 4.06
CA CYS A 77 0.87 -5.76 3.23
C CYS A 77 0.29 -6.62 2.09
N ASN A 78 1.10 -7.45 1.43
CA ASN A 78 0.68 -8.16 0.22
C ASN A 78 0.11 -9.56 0.45
N SER A 79 0.37 -10.18 1.60
CA SER A 79 -0.04 -11.56 1.87
C SER A 79 -0.81 -11.70 3.19
N THR A 80 -0.21 -11.26 4.29
CA THR A 80 -0.77 -11.51 5.63
C THR A 80 -2.01 -10.66 5.91
N ALA A 81 -1.97 -9.35 5.59
CA ALA A 81 -3.09 -8.45 5.79
C ALA A 81 -4.32 -8.85 4.95
N PRO A 82 -4.21 -9.15 3.63
CA PRO A 82 -5.34 -9.67 2.86
C PRO A 82 -5.97 -10.92 3.48
N PHE A 83 -5.16 -11.88 3.95
CA PHE A 83 -5.67 -13.08 4.62
C PHE A 83 -6.49 -12.75 5.88
N ILE A 84 -5.98 -11.86 6.73
CA ILE A 84 -6.67 -11.42 7.96
C ILE A 84 -7.97 -10.68 7.61
N LEU A 85 -7.92 -9.74 6.66
CA LEU A 85 -9.06 -8.92 6.25
C LEU A 85 -10.19 -9.79 5.70
N ILE A 86 -9.87 -10.74 4.83
CA ILE A 86 -10.86 -11.69 4.27
C ILE A 86 -11.47 -12.53 5.39
N SER A 87 -10.64 -13.07 6.29
CA SER A 87 -11.12 -13.87 7.41
C SER A 87 -12.11 -13.09 8.29
N ARG A 88 -11.86 -11.80 8.52
CA ARG A 88 -12.75 -10.90 9.27
C ARG A 88 -13.99 -10.47 8.48
N LEU A 89 -13.90 -10.37 7.16
CA LEU A 89 -15.01 -9.98 6.29
C LEU A 89 -16.02 -11.11 6.08
N ARG A 90 -15.57 -12.37 6.13
CA ARG A 90 -16.38 -13.58 5.90
C ARG A 90 -17.73 -13.61 6.63
N PRO A 91 -17.83 -13.31 7.95
CA PRO A 91 -19.12 -13.29 8.64
C PRO A 91 -20.09 -12.23 8.08
N ALA A 92 -19.60 -11.06 7.66
CA ALA A 92 -20.44 -10.02 7.08
C ALA A 92 -20.96 -10.44 5.69
N MET A 93 -20.11 -11.06 4.88
CA MET A 93 -20.51 -11.62 3.59
C MET A 93 -21.57 -12.72 3.76
N ALA A 94 -21.46 -13.58 4.77
CA ALA A 94 -22.44 -14.65 5.00
C ALA A 94 -23.82 -14.14 5.43
N ARG A 95 -23.91 -12.93 5.99
CA ARG A 95 -25.17 -12.30 6.42
C ARG A 95 -25.84 -11.43 5.36
N THR A 96 -25.17 -11.20 4.23
CA THR A 96 -25.72 -10.30 3.21
C THR A 96 -26.96 -10.90 2.54
N ALA A 97 -27.96 -10.07 2.27
CA ALA A 97 -29.11 -10.44 1.44
C ALA A 97 -28.83 -10.29 -0.06
N ALA A 98 -27.65 -9.78 -0.44
CA ALA A 98 -27.26 -9.62 -1.83
C ALA A 98 -27.16 -10.99 -2.52
N LYS A 99 -27.68 -11.08 -3.76
CA LYS A 99 -27.58 -12.31 -4.58
C LYS A 99 -26.13 -12.73 -4.84
N HIS A 100 -25.22 -11.76 -4.84
CA HIS A 100 -23.80 -11.97 -5.11
C HIS A 100 -22.96 -11.15 -4.14
N ALA A 101 -21.89 -11.76 -3.62
CA ALA A 101 -20.90 -11.11 -2.77
C ALA A 101 -19.52 -11.64 -3.14
N TYR A 102 -18.60 -10.73 -3.48
CA TYR A 102 -17.29 -11.07 -4.01
C TYR A 102 -16.17 -10.42 -3.20
N VAL A 103 -15.04 -11.11 -3.14
CA VAL A 103 -13.74 -10.53 -2.77
C VAL A 103 -12.87 -10.64 -3.99
N VAL A 104 -12.24 -9.54 -4.38
CA VAL A 104 -11.27 -9.49 -5.47
C VAL A 104 -9.92 -9.15 -4.87
N ASN A 105 -9.02 -10.14 -4.81
CA ASN A 105 -7.62 -9.89 -4.52
C ASN A 105 -6.90 -9.67 -5.83
N VAL A 106 -6.07 -8.62 -5.90
CA VAL A 106 -5.21 -8.33 -7.04
C VAL A 106 -3.81 -8.82 -6.70
N SER A 107 -3.21 -9.61 -7.59
CA SER A 107 -1.84 -10.11 -7.48
C SER A 107 -1.02 -9.69 -8.69
N ALA A 108 0.30 -9.70 -8.55
CA ALA A 108 1.23 -9.43 -9.65
C ALA A 108 1.77 -10.71 -10.31
N MET A 109 2.15 -10.60 -11.57
CA MET A 109 2.74 -11.69 -12.35
C MET A 109 4.20 -12.00 -11.95
N GLU A 110 4.87 -11.07 -11.27
CA GLU A 110 6.29 -11.15 -10.92
C GLU A 110 6.63 -12.28 -9.93
N GLY A 111 5.64 -12.86 -9.24
CA GLY A 111 5.81 -14.03 -8.37
C GLY A 111 5.67 -15.39 -9.06
N VAL A 112 5.44 -15.43 -10.38
CA VAL A 112 5.16 -16.67 -11.13
C VAL A 112 6.41 -17.14 -11.89
N PHE A 113 7.26 -17.92 -11.23
CA PHE A 113 8.54 -18.39 -11.80
C PHE A 113 8.45 -19.67 -12.66
N SER A 114 7.27 -20.28 -12.77
CA SER A 114 7.08 -21.59 -13.43
C SER A 114 6.24 -21.57 -14.71
N ARG A 115 6.03 -20.40 -15.34
CA ARG A 115 5.37 -20.37 -16.65
C ARG A 115 6.37 -20.69 -17.76
N GLY A 116 6.19 -21.86 -18.38
CA GLY A 116 6.84 -22.17 -19.66
C GLY A 116 6.28 -21.25 -20.74
N TYR A 117 7.18 -20.55 -21.44
CA TYR A 117 6.93 -19.91 -22.74
C TYR A 117 7.40 -20.84 -23.85
#